data_AF-A0A7M7P847-F1
#
_entry.id   AF-A0A7M7P847-F1
#
_cell.length_a   1.000
_cell.length_b   1.000
_cell.length_c   1.000
_cell.angle_alpha   90.00
_cell.angle_beta   90.00
_cell.angle_gamma   90.00
#
_symmetry.space_group_name_H-M   'P 1'
#
loop_
_entity.id
_entity.type
_entity.pdbx_description
1 polymer ?
#
loop_
_entity_poly.entity_id
_entity_poly.type
_entity_poly.pdbx_seq_one_letter_code
_entity_poly.pdbx_strand_id
1 'polypeptide(L)'
;MKEHENEQRQQFSGYKRMRRQHQKQIQQLETKLKQEMDELRDKLDKEFNQCVQANVKELDKLLGRHTTDLEKKEKAAATEEKKLLKTITFQKESELKAFQLKQKKDYKHNKEQMRKELDSTPKKEHEARMRLHKESLHQEQQRAENDLQERQNQKLDKEMRKLKGKLLLSKQTIEQDQLLEIHCVIAY
;
A
#
# COMPACT_ATOMS: atom_id res chain seq x y z
N MET A 1 42.25 -95.82 0.35
CA MET A 1 42.87 -94.74 -0.46
C MET A 1 41.88 -94.12 -1.43
N LYS A 2 41.23 -94.87 -2.34
CA LYS A 2 40.25 -94.32 -3.31
C LYS A 2 38.99 -93.70 -2.68
N GLU A 3 38.46 -94.27 -1.60
CA GLU A 3 37.28 -93.71 -0.89
C GLU A 3 37.61 -92.40 -0.17
N HIS A 4 38.77 -92.31 0.46
CA HIS A 4 39.23 -91.10 1.15
C HIS A 4 39.47 -89.92 0.19
N GLU A 5 39.92 -90.19 -1.04
CA GLU A 5 40.00 -89.19 -2.11
C GLU A 5 38.60 -88.77 -2.62
N ASN A 6 37.63 -89.69 -2.63
CA ASN A 6 36.26 -89.41 -3.06
C ASN A 6 35.53 -88.54 -2.02
N GLU A 7 35.70 -88.83 -0.74
CA GLU A 7 35.18 -88.01 0.37
C GLU A 7 35.76 -86.58 0.34
N GLN A 8 37.07 -86.44 0.13
CA GLN A 8 37.72 -85.13 -0.03
C GLN A 8 37.16 -84.35 -1.24
N ARG A 9 36.91 -85.03 -2.38
CA ARG A 9 36.28 -84.40 -3.56
C ARG A 9 34.84 -83.96 -3.27
N GLN A 10 34.06 -84.76 -2.55
CA GLN A 10 32.68 -84.42 -2.18
C GLN A 10 32.63 -83.23 -1.21
N GLN A 11 33.52 -83.18 -0.22
CA GLN A 11 33.66 -82.03 0.67
C GLN A 11 34.04 -80.75 -0.09
N PHE A 12 35.00 -80.84 -1.02
CA PHE A 12 35.37 -79.70 -1.88
C PHE A 12 34.21 -79.21 -2.76
N SER A 13 33.41 -80.13 -3.29
CA SER A 13 32.23 -79.82 -4.09
C SER A 13 31.14 -79.13 -3.24
N GLY A 14 30.89 -79.64 -2.03
CA GLY A 14 29.97 -79.05 -1.06
C GLY A 14 30.36 -77.63 -0.67
N TYR A 15 31.65 -77.40 -0.35
CA TYR A 15 32.17 -76.07 -0.04
C TYR A 15 32.02 -75.10 -1.21
N LYS A 16 32.35 -75.52 -2.44
CA LYS A 16 32.15 -74.67 -3.64
C LYS A 16 30.69 -74.28 -3.84
N ARG A 17 29.75 -75.19 -3.57
CA ARG A 17 28.30 -74.91 -3.63
C ARG A 17 27.89 -73.91 -2.55
N MET A 18 28.32 -74.11 -1.31
CA MET A 18 28.05 -73.19 -0.20
C MET A 18 28.60 -71.79 -0.48
N ARG A 19 29.85 -71.70 -0.98
CA ARG A 19 30.46 -70.42 -1.37
C ARG A 19 29.65 -69.70 -2.45
N ARG A 20 29.21 -70.40 -3.48
CA ARG A 20 28.36 -69.82 -4.54
C ARG A 20 27.01 -69.36 -4.00
N GLN A 21 26.40 -70.13 -3.10
CA GLN A 21 25.15 -69.77 -2.45
C GLN A 21 25.31 -68.51 -1.58
N HIS A 22 26.35 -68.43 -0.76
CA HIS A 22 26.65 -67.23 0.04
C HIS A 22 26.92 -66.02 -0.85
N GLN A 23 27.71 -66.18 -1.92
CA GLN A 23 27.96 -65.10 -2.86
C GLN A 23 26.66 -64.58 -3.51
N LYS A 24 25.74 -65.49 -3.88
CA LYS A 24 24.42 -65.12 -4.40
C LYS A 24 23.58 -64.39 -3.35
N GLN A 25 23.58 -64.84 -2.09
CA GLN A 25 22.86 -64.17 -1.01
C GLN A 25 23.41 -62.76 -0.76
N ILE A 26 24.73 -62.58 -0.78
CA ILE A 26 25.37 -61.26 -0.67
C ILE A 26 24.90 -60.34 -1.80
N GLN A 27 24.97 -60.79 -3.05
CA GLN A 27 24.52 -60.00 -4.22
C GLN A 27 23.03 -59.63 -4.15
N GLN A 28 22.18 -60.56 -3.67
CA GLN A 28 20.75 -60.29 -3.47
C GLN A 28 20.52 -59.23 -2.38
N LEU A 29 21.26 -59.30 -1.27
CA LEU A 29 21.19 -58.31 -0.21
C LEU A 29 21.69 -56.94 -0.67
N GLU A 30 22.82 -56.88 -1.39
CA GLU A 30 23.35 -55.63 -1.97
C GLU A 30 22.35 -54.99 -2.93
N THR A 31 21.72 -55.79 -3.79
CA THR A 31 20.69 -55.30 -4.72
C THR A 31 19.47 -54.78 -3.97
N LYS A 32 19.02 -55.51 -2.94
CA LYS A 32 17.88 -55.10 -2.11
C LYS A 32 18.15 -53.79 -1.37
N LEU A 33 19.32 -53.67 -0.72
CA LEU A 33 19.72 -52.44 -0.04
C LEU A 33 19.81 -51.26 -1.01
N LYS A 34 20.31 -51.49 -2.24
CA LYS A 34 20.34 -50.44 -3.26
C LYS A 34 18.93 -49.99 -3.66
N GLN A 35 18.00 -50.93 -3.86
CA GLN A 35 16.60 -50.61 -4.15
C GLN A 35 15.96 -49.83 -3.00
N GLU A 36 16.12 -50.28 -1.74
CA GLU A 36 15.62 -49.58 -0.55
C GLU A 36 16.20 -48.15 -0.46
N MET A 37 17.49 -47.98 -0.77
CA MET A 37 18.13 -46.66 -0.81
C MET A 37 17.56 -45.74 -1.88
N ASP A 38 17.29 -46.26 -3.08
CA ASP A 38 16.71 -45.48 -4.18
C ASP A 38 15.24 -45.11 -3.87
N GLU A 39 14.46 -46.02 -3.27
CA GLU A 39 13.09 -45.72 -2.82
C GLU A 39 13.03 -44.64 -1.73
N LEU A 40 13.95 -44.68 -0.77
CA LEU A 40 14.04 -43.66 0.28
C LEU A 40 14.43 -42.29 -0.28
N ARG A 41 15.31 -42.24 -1.28
CA ARG A 41 15.66 -41.00 -1.99
C ARG A 41 14.47 -40.43 -2.74
N ASP A 42 13.78 -41.26 -3.53
CA ASP A 42 12.58 -40.85 -4.26
C ASP A 42 11.48 -40.34 -3.33
N LYS A 43 11.33 -40.96 -2.15
CA LYS A 43 10.39 -40.53 -1.13
C LYS A 43 10.77 -39.16 -0.55
N LEU A 44 12.04 -38.97 -0.20
CA LEU A 44 12.55 -37.70 0.31
C LEU A 44 12.37 -36.57 -0.71
N ASP A 45 12.68 -36.82 -1.98
CA ASP A 45 12.50 -35.83 -3.06
C ASP A 45 11.03 -35.46 -3.24
N LYS A 46 10.10 -36.42 -3.13
CA LYS A 46 8.66 -36.15 -3.19
C LYS A 46 8.20 -35.31 -2.00
N GLU A 47 8.62 -35.64 -0.78
CA GLU A 47 8.27 -34.87 0.43
C GLU A 47 8.82 -33.45 0.36
N PHE A 48 10.07 -33.29 -0.09
CA PHE A 48 10.67 -31.98 -0.31
C PHE A 48 9.89 -31.15 -1.34
N ASN A 49 9.59 -31.72 -2.51
CA ASN A 49 8.82 -31.03 -3.54
C ASN A 49 7.40 -30.68 -3.08
N GLN A 50 6.76 -31.53 -2.28
CA GLN A 50 5.45 -31.24 -1.69
C GLN A 50 5.53 -30.05 -0.72
N CYS A 51 6.55 -29.99 0.13
CA CYS A 51 6.78 -28.86 1.03
C CYS A 51 7.00 -27.56 0.26
N VAL A 52 7.86 -27.57 -0.76
CA VAL A 52 8.11 -26.42 -1.63
C VAL A 52 6.81 -25.94 -2.30
N GLN A 53 6.02 -26.86 -2.87
CA GLN A 53 4.75 -26.51 -3.49
C GLN A 53 3.72 -25.96 -2.48
N ALA A 54 3.71 -26.46 -1.24
CA ALA A 54 2.85 -25.94 -0.19
C ALA A 54 3.24 -24.50 0.17
N ASN A 55 4.53 -24.23 0.38
CA ASN A 55 5.05 -22.90 0.69
C ASN A 55 4.77 -21.89 -0.43
N VAL A 56 4.96 -22.28 -1.69
CA VAL A 56 4.62 -21.41 -2.84
C VAL A 56 3.14 -21.04 -2.84
N LYS A 57 2.24 -22.01 -2.63
CA LYS A 57 0.79 -21.75 -2.56
C LYS A 57 0.41 -20.84 -1.40
N GLU A 58 1.09 -20.96 -0.26
CA GLU A 58 0.86 -20.08 0.89
C GLU A 58 1.33 -18.65 0.62
N LEU A 59 2.50 -18.49 0.01
CA LEU A 59 3.03 -17.20 -0.42
C LEU A 59 2.11 -16.53 -1.45
N ASP A 60 1.61 -17.27 -2.45
CA ASP A 60 0.67 -16.73 -3.43
C ASP A 60 -0.64 -16.22 -2.78
N LYS A 61 -1.17 -16.97 -1.81
CA LYS A 61 -2.35 -16.56 -1.04
C LYS A 61 -2.07 -15.33 -0.18
N LEU A 62 -0.88 -15.25 0.40
CA LEU A 62 -0.46 -14.10 1.20
C LEU A 62 -0.34 -12.85 0.33
N LEU A 63 0.37 -12.94 -0.80
CA LEU A 63 0.51 -11.85 -1.77
C LEU A 63 -0.86 -11.40 -2.30
N GLY A 64 -1.76 -12.33 -2.63
CA GLY A 64 -3.11 -11.99 -3.07
C GLY A 64 -3.91 -11.20 -2.03
N ARG A 65 -3.77 -11.55 -0.74
CA ARG A 65 -4.36 -10.77 0.37
C ARG A 65 -3.73 -9.38 0.45
N HIS A 66 -2.39 -9.29 0.38
CA HIS A 66 -1.66 -8.03 0.44
C HIS A 66 -2.07 -7.07 -0.68
N THR A 67 -2.18 -7.55 -1.92
CA THR A 67 -2.68 -6.78 -3.06
C THR A 67 -4.10 -6.28 -2.82
N THR A 68 -5.00 -7.16 -2.38
CA THR A 68 -6.40 -6.80 -2.11
C THR A 68 -6.52 -5.71 -1.03
N ASP A 69 -5.71 -5.78 0.02
CA ASP A 69 -5.75 -4.81 1.11
C ASP A 69 -5.17 -3.45 0.70
N LEU A 70 -4.12 -3.44 -0.11
CA LEU A 70 -3.61 -2.21 -0.73
C LEU A 70 -4.66 -1.56 -1.63
N GLU A 71 -5.32 -2.32 -2.51
CA GLU A 71 -6.39 -1.80 -3.37
C GLU A 71 -7.56 -1.20 -2.57
N LYS A 72 -7.98 -1.87 -1.49
CA LYS A 72 -9.03 -1.35 -0.60
C LYS A 72 -8.60 -0.03 0.04
N LYS A 73 -7.34 0.07 0.46
CA LYS A 73 -6.79 1.29 1.08
C LYS A 73 -6.68 2.44 0.09
N GLU A 74 -6.26 2.18 -1.15
CA GLU A 74 -6.22 3.19 -2.21
C GLU A 74 -7.63 3.70 -2.55
N LYS A 75 -8.62 2.80 -2.68
CA LYS A 75 -10.02 3.20 -2.90
C LYS A 75 -10.57 4.03 -1.74
N ALA A 76 -10.26 3.65 -0.49
CA ALA A 76 -10.66 4.39 0.70
C ALA A 76 -10.00 5.77 0.73
N ALA A 77 -8.70 5.86 0.42
CA ALA A 77 -7.94 7.10 0.34
C ALA A 77 -8.53 8.08 -0.69
N ALA A 78 -8.82 7.60 -1.90
CA ALA A 78 -9.44 8.41 -2.95
C ALA A 78 -10.85 8.89 -2.57
N THR A 79 -11.59 8.07 -1.82
CA THR A 79 -12.92 8.45 -1.31
C THR A 79 -12.80 9.55 -0.25
N GLU A 80 -11.85 9.43 0.67
CA GLU A 80 -11.60 10.43 1.70
C GLU A 80 -11.13 11.77 1.12
N GLU A 81 -10.25 11.73 0.11
CA GLU A 81 -9.81 12.91 -0.63
C GLU A 81 -10.99 13.62 -1.31
N LYS A 82 -11.87 12.87 -1.99
CA LYS A 82 -13.08 13.43 -2.61
C LYS A 82 -14.02 14.06 -1.57
N LYS A 83 -14.18 13.43 -0.40
CA LYS A 83 -15.01 13.97 0.69
C LYS A 83 -14.42 15.27 1.25
N LEU A 84 -13.12 15.30 1.48
CA LEU A 84 -12.42 16.49 1.96
C LEU A 84 -12.55 17.64 0.96
N LEU A 85 -12.30 17.38 -0.34
CA LEU A 85 -12.46 18.37 -1.39
C LEU A 85 -13.88 18.92 -1.44
N LYS A 86 -14.91 18.06 -1.43
CA LYS A 86 -16.32 18.50 -1.41
C LYS A 86 -16.63 19.38 -0.20
N THR A 87 -16.17 18.98 0.98
CA THR A 87 -16.40 19.73 2.23
C THR A 87 -15.74 21.10 2.19
N ILE A 88 -14.49 21.17 1.74
CA ILE A 88 -13.76 22.43 1.64
C ILE A 88 -14.39 23.33 0.58
N THR A 89 -14.72 22.81 -0.60
CA THR A 89 -15.39 23.60 -1.66
C THR A 89 -16.71 24.18 -1.18
N PHE A 90 -17.54 23.38 -0.50
CA PHE A 90 -18.78 23.87 0.09
C PHE A 90 -18.54 24.99 1.10
N GLN A 91 -17.54 24.85 1.98
CA GLN A 91 -17.16 25.90 2.91
C GLN A 91 -16.69 27.17 2.18
N LYS A 92 -15.85 27.04 1.14
CA LYS A 92 -15.38 28.17 0.33
C LYS A 92 -16.54 28.94 -0.30
N GLU A 93 -17.49 28.23 -0.90
CA GLU A 93 -18.68 28.84 -1.52
C GLU A 93 -19.58 29.54 -0.50
N SER A 94 -19.80 28.92 0.66
CA SER A 94 -20.60 29.51 1.73
C SER A 94 -19.95 30.78 2.29
N GLU A 95 -18.65 30.74 2.53
CA GLU A 95 -17.87 31.89 3.02
C GLU A 95 -17.84 33.01 1.98
N LEU A 96 -17.65 32.68 0.70
CA LEU A 96 -17.67 33.65 -0.40
C LEU A 96 -19.03 34.36 -0.50
N LYS A 97 -20.14 33.62 -0.41
CA LYS A 97 -21.49 34.20 -0.43
C LYS A 97 -21.71 35.15 0.77
N ALA A 98 -21.31 34.73 1.97
CA ALA A 98 -21.42 35.57 3.16
C ALA A 98 -20.56 36.84 3.05
N PHE A 99 -19.35 36.70 2.51
CA PHE A 99 -18.43 37.80 2.29
C PHE A 99 -18.94 38.81 1.26
N GLN A 100 -19.47 38.35 0.13
CA GLN A 100 -20.08 39.22 -0.88
C GLN A 100 -21.30 39.98 -0.34
N LEU A 101 -22.13 39.33 0.49
CA LEU A 101 -23.26 40.00 1.13
C LEU A 101 -22.79 41.12 2.08
N LYS A 102 -21.74 40.85 2.86
CA LYS A 102 -21.11 41.85 3.74
C LYS A 102 -20.54 43.01 2.93
N GLN A 103 -19.78 42.75 1.87
CA GLN A 103 -19.21 43.80 1.01
C GLN A 103 -20.29 44.71 0.41
N LYS A 104 -21.42 44.16 -0.05
CA LYS A 104 -22.53 44.96 -0.60
C LYS A 104 -23.13 45.89 0.46
N LYS A 105 -23.30 45.39 1.69
CA LYS A 105 -23.82 46.17 2.82
C LYS A 105 -22.85 47.29 3.20
N ASP A 106 -21.57 46.97 3.35
CA ASP A 106 -20.53 47.91 3.74
C ASP A 106 -20.32 48.99 2.67
N TYR A 107 -20.36 48.62 1.38
CA TYR A 107 -20.29 49.59 0.28
C TYR A 107 -21.45 50.59 0.31
N LYS A 108 -22.68 50.11 0.50
CA LYS A 108 -23.86 50.98 0.60
C LYS A 108 -23.73 51.94 1.78
N HIS A 109 -23.28 51.44 2.93
CA HIS A 109 -23.07 52.24 4.12
C HIS A 109 -22.00 53.32 3.91
N ASN A 110 -20.80 52.95 3.43
CA ASN A 110 -19.67 53.87 3.24
C ASN A 110 -19.99 54.93 2.17
N LYS A 111 -20.65 54.53 1.07
CA LYS A 111 -21.12 55.47 0.05
C LYS A 111 -22.11 56.50 0.61
N GLU A 112 -23.01 56.09 1.51
CA GLU A 112 -23.99 56.98 2.12
C GLU A 112 -23.37 57.89 3.20
N GLN A 113 -22.43 57.37 3.99
CA GLN A 113 -21.62 58.14 4.94
C GLN A 113 -20.87 59.28 4.21
N MET A 114 -20.11 58.95 3.16
CA MET A 114 -19.36 59.95 2.40
C MET A 114 -20.25 61.00 1.73
N ARG A 115 -21.46 60.60 1.29
CA ARG A 115 -22.41 61.55 0.73
C ARG A 115 -22.80 62.59 1.79
N LYS A 116 -23.11 62.16 3.02
CA LYS A 116 -23.47 63.05 4.15
C LYS A 116 -22.30 63.94 4.57
N GLU A 117 -21.08 63.41 4.60
CA GLU A 117 -19.88 64.19 4.94
C GLU A 117 -19.59 65.31 3.92
N LEU A 118 -20.00 65.13 2.67
CA LEU A 118 -19.74 66.08 1.59
C LEU A 118 -20.92 67.03 1.30
N ASP A 119 -22.03 66.98 2.06
CA ASP A 119 -23.24 67.80 1.79
C ASP A 119 -22.96 69.32 1.86
N SER A 120 -21.98 69.75 2.64
CA SER A 120 -21.60 71.16 2.79
C SER A 120 -20.49 71.62 1.83
N THR A 121 -20.06 70.78 0.87
CA THR A 121 -18.96 71.11 -0.06
C THR A 121 -19.45 71.61 -1.41
N PRO A 122 -18.68 72.47 -2.12
CA PRO A 122 -19.03 72.92 -3.47
C PRO A 122 -19.21 71.75 -4.46
N LYS A 123 -20.20 71.84 -5.35
CA LYS A 123 -20.63 70.74 -6.25
C LYS A 123 -19.48 70.03 -7.00
N LYS A 124 -18.53 70.79 -7.56
CA LYS A 124 -17.38 70.21 -8.29
C LYS A 124 -16.47 69.39 -7.38
N GLU A 125 -16.28 69.84 -6.14
CA GLU A 125 -15.46 69.14 -5.16
C GLU A 125 -16.18 67.91 -4.60
N HIS A 126 -17.48 68.02 -4.33
CA HIS A 126 -18.34 66.90 -3.95
C HIS A 126 -18.24 65.75 -4.97
N GLU A 127 -18.42 66.05 -6.26
CA GLU A 127 -18.37 65.04 -7.34
C GLU A 127 -16.97 64.39 -7.46
N ALA A 128 -15.90 65.18 -7.38
CA ALA A 128 -14.53 64.67 -7.45
C ALA A 128 -14.19 63.76 -6.26
N ARG A 129 -14.50 64.18 -5.04
CA ARG A 129 -14.26 63.39 -3.81
C ARG A 129 -15.11 62.12 -3.81
N MET A 130 -16.37 62.18 -4.25
CA MET A 130 -17.22 61.00 -4.39
C MET A 130 -16.69 60.01 -5.43
N ARG A 131 -16.07 60.47 -6.53
CA ARG A 131 -15.47 59.59 -7.54
C ARG A 131 -14.27 58.83 -6.95
N LEU A 132 -13.33 59.56 -6.35
CA LEU A 132 -12.13 58.98 -5.74
C LEU A 132 -12.48 58.00 -4.62
N HIS A 133 -13.49 58.32 -3.80
CA HIS A 133 -13.91 57.41 -2.75
C HIS A 133 -14.51 56.10 -3.30
N LYS A 134 -15.34 56.16 -4.34
CA LYS A 134 -15.89 54.95 -4.97
C LYS A 134 -14.81 54.08 -5.61
N GLU A 135 -13.81 54.68 -6.26
CA GLU A 135 -12.65 53.96 -6.78
C GLU A 135 -11.86 53.29 -5.65
N SER A 136 -11.62 54.00 -4.54
CA SER A 136 -10.94 53.46 -3.36
C SER A 136 -11.70 52.27 -2.76
N LEU A 137 -13.01 52.40 -2.56
CA LEU A 137 -13.87 51.31 -2.08
C LEU A 137 -13.82 50.10 -3.01
N HIS A 138 -13.84 50.31 -4.32
CA HIS A 138 -13.78 49.22 -5.28
C HIS A 138 -12.43 48.49 -5.25
N GLN A 139 -11.33 49.24 -5.15
CA GLN A 139 -9.99 48.65 -5.00
C GLN A 139 -9.86 47.88 -3.67
N GLU A 140 -10.40 48.41 -2.58
CA GLU A 140 -10.41 47.72 -1.29
C GLU A 140 -11.22 46.43 -1.33
N GLN A 141 -12.40 46.45 -1.97
CA GLN A 141 -13.20 45.26 -2.21
C GLN A 141 -12.46 44.19 -3.00
N GLN A 142 -11.80 44.57 -4.10
CA GLN A 142 -11.03 43.65 -4.93
C GLN A 142 -9.84 43.06 -4.17
N ARG A 143 -9.12 43.88 -3.39
CA ARG A 143 -8.04 43.40 -2.53
C ARG A 143 -8.56 42.40 -1.50
N ALA A 144 -9.66 42.72 -0.83
CA ALA A 144 -10.23 41.85 0.20
C ALA A 144 -10.78 40.52 -0.38
N GLU A 145 -11.33 40.52 -1.60
CA GLU A 145 -11.69 39.29 -2.33
C GLU A 145 -10.47 38.43 -2.67
N ASN A 146 -9.40 39.04 -3.16
CA ASN A 146 -8.15 38.34 -3.45
C ASN A 146 -7.55 37.71 -2.18
N ASP A 147 -7.51 38.46 -1.08
CA ASP A 147 -7.01 37.98 0.21
C ASP A 147 -7.86 36.83 0.78
N LEU A 148 -9.17 36.86 0.55
CA LEU A 148 -10.05 35.76 0.92
C LEU A 148 -9.74 34.51 0.09
N GLN A 149 -9.64 34.67 -1.23
CA GLN A 149 -9.35 33.55 -2.14
C GLN A 149 -7.99 32.91 -1.83
N GLU A 150 -6.97 33.73 -1.53
CA GLU A 150 -5.66 33.23 -1.16
C GLU A 150 -5.71 32.44 0.15
N ARG A 151 -6.36 32.97 1.19
CA ARG A 151 -6.56 32.27 2.47
C ARG A 151 -7.30 30.94 2.29
N GLN A 152 -8.33 30.92 1.45
CA GLN A 152 -9.08 29.71 1.13
C GLN A 152 -8.22 28.67 0.39
N ASN A 153 -7.35 29.10 -0.52
CA ASN A 153 -6.42 28.21 -1.22
C ASN A 153 -5.35 27.66 -0.28
N GLN A 154 -4.74 28.51 0.56
CA GLN A 154 -3.79 28.07 1.58
C GLN A 154 -4.41 27.06 2.57
N LYS A 155 -5.66 27.25 2.96
CA LYS A 155 -6.39 26.30 3.82
C LYS A 155 -6.58 24.95 3.12
N LEU A 156 -7.02 24.96 1.86
CA LEU A 156 -7.15 23.74 1.06
C LEU A 156 -5.80 23.00 0.97
N ASP A 157 -4.72 23.69 0.62
CA ASP A 157 -3.40 23.08 0.49
C ASP A 157 -2.90 22.46 1.79
N LYS A 158 -3.10 23.14 2.92
CA LYS A 158 -2.74 22.63 4.25
C LYS A 158 -3.50 21.34 4.59
N GLU A 159 -4.82 21.33 4.40
CA GLU A 159 -5.64 20.16 4.68
C GLU A 159 -5.32 18.99 3.73
N MET A 160 -5.07 19.26 2.45
CA MET A 160 -4.67 18.24 1.48
C MET A 160 -3.32 17.63 1.81
N ARG A 161 -2.33 18.44 2.22
CA ARG A 161 -1.02 17.94 2.68
C ARG A 161 -1.16 17.09 3.94
N LYS A 162 -1.99 17.52 4.89
CA LYS A 162 -2.26 16.77 6.12
C LYS A 162 -2.88 15.41 5.82
N LEU A 163 -3.88 15.36 4.93
CA LEU A 163 -4.50 14.10 4.50
C LEU A 163 -3.48 13.19 3.80
N LYS A 164 -2.72 13.72 2.83
CA LYS A 164 -1.68 12.96 2.12
C LYS A 164 -0.63 12.38 3.08
N GLY A 165 -0.18 13.17 4.06
CA GLY A 165 0.75 12.69 5.10
C GLY A 165 0.17 11.55 5.93
N LYS A 166 -1.09 11.66 6.37
CA LYS A 166 -1.78 10.59 7.10
C LYS A 166 -1.91 9.32 6.27
N LEU A 167 -2.27 9.45 4.99
CA LEU A 167 -2.41 8.32 4.06
C LEU A 167 -1.08 7.64 3.79
N LEU A 168 -0.01 8.41 3.60
CA LEU A 168 1.34 7.89 3.39
C LEU A 168 1.82 7.08 4.60
N LEU A 169 1.65 7.60 5.82
CA LEU A 169 2.00 6.87 7.04
C LEU A 169 1.18 5.58 7.17
N SER A 170 -0.13 5.65 6.92
CA SER A 170 -0.98 4.45 6.97
C SER A 170 -0.57 3.41 5.92
N LYS A 171 -0.12 3.83 4.73
CA LYS A 171 0.38 2.91 3.69
C LYS A 171 1.69 2.27 4.14
N GLN A 172 2.62 3.05 4.66
CA GLN A 172 3.91 2.56 5.15
C GLN A 172 3.73 1.54 6.28
N THR A 173 2.82 1.75 7.21
CA THR A 173 2.52 0.76 8.27
C THR A 173 2.06 -0.57 7.69
N ILE A 174 1.16 -0.54 6.71
CA ILE A 174 0.66 -1.76 6.07
C ILE A 174 1.78 -2.48 5.32
N GLU A 175 2.59 -1.74 4.57
CA GLU A 175 3.73 -2.33 3.86
C GLU A 175 4.74 -2.97 4.83
N GLN A 176 4.98 -2.37 6.00
CA GLN A 176 5.83 -2.95 7.05
C GLN A 176 5.23 -4.23 7.62
N ASP A 177 3.94 -4.24 7.94
CA ASP A 177 3.24 -5.44 8.44
C ASP A 177 3.29 -6.57 7.40
N GLN A 178 3.07 -6.25 6.13
CA GLN A 178 3.16 -7.18 5.01
C GLN A 178 4.56 -7.78 4.85
N LEU A 179 5.61 -6.97 4.98
CA LEU A 179 6.99 -7.44 4.94
C LEU A 179 7.31 -8.39 6.11
N LEU A 180 6.82 -8.09 7.31
CA LEU A 180 6.98 -8.95 8.48
C LEU A 180 6.28 -10.30 8.27
N GLU A 181 5.06 -10.29 7.74
CA GLU A 181 4.33 -11.52 7.43
C GLU A 181 5.07 -12.38 6.39
N ILE A 182 5.59 -11.77 5.32
CA ILE A 182 6.38 -12.48 4.30
C ILE A 182 7.65 -13.07 4.92
N HIS A 183 8.36 -12.30 5.75
CA HIS A 183 9.56 -12.78 6.42
C HIS A 183 9.25 -13.97 7.34
N CYS A 184 8.13 -13.94 8.07
CA CYS A 184 7.68 -15.08 8.86
C CYS A 184 7.41 -16.32 8.01
N VAL A 185 6.87 -16.21 6.79
CA VAL A 185 6.64 -17.39 5.93
C VAL A 185 7.95 -17.93 5.34
N ILE A 186 8.94 -17.08 5.07
CA ILE A 186 10.23 -17.51 4.48
C ILE A 186 11.18 -18.07 5.55
N ALA A 187 11.09 -17.63 6.79
CA ALA A 187 11.99 -18.03 7.87
C ALA A 187 11.64 -19.39 8.52
N TYR A 188 10.48 -19.96 8.21
CA TYR A 188 10.03 -21.29 8.65
C TYR A 188 10.09 -22.30 7.49
#